data_AF-A0AAQ4CQZ6-F1
#
_entry.id   AF-A0AAQ4CQZ6-F1
#
_cell.length_a   1.000
_cell.length_b   1.000
_cell.length_c   1.000
_cell.angle_alpha   90.00
_cell.angle_beta   90.00
_cell.angle_gamma   90.00
#
_symmetry.space_group_name_H-M   'P 1'
#
loop_
_entity.id
_entity.type
_entity.pdbx_description
1 polymer ?
#
loop_
_entity_poly.entity_id
_entity_poly.type
_entity_poly.pdbx_seq_one_letter_code
_entity_poly.pdbx_strand_id
1 'polypeptide(L)'
;MKVAIPVTNGKVDGPGEGLEVHIYEIKDGEARLIEKYENPALRATAARGIHMLKSALDRGVNAVIVAEIGPPGVRLLKGKVKIYLAEGLNVKEALDKLIKGELMETDRPTHEQHHDL
;
A
#
# COMPACT_ATOMS: atom_id res chain seq x y z
N MET A 1 7.90 1.57 13.05
CA MET A 1 7.42 0.81 11.87
C MET A 1 7.24 1.78 10.71
N LYS A 2 7.73 1.47 9.51
CA LYS A 2 7.48 2.27 8.30
C LYS A 2 6.38 1.66 7.45
N VAL A 3 5.46 2.48 6.97
CA VAL A 3 4.28 2.04 6.21
C VAL A 3 4.14 2.87 4.94
N ALA A 4 4.02 2.21 3.79
CA ALA A 4 3.68 2.89 2.53
C ALA A 4 2.17 2.79 2.25
N ILE A 5 1.61 3.88 1.74
CA ILE A 5 0.19 4.00 1.39
C ILE A 5 0.10 4.67 0.01
N PRO A 6 -0.50 4.04 -1.02
CA PRO A 6 -0.91 4.74 -2.23
C PRO A 6 -2.13 5.62 -1.91
N VAL A 7 -2.08 6.88 -2.33
CA VAL A 7 -3.05 7.91 -1.93
C VAL A 7 -3.57 8.67 -3.15
N THR A 8 -4.88 8.84 -3.18
CA THR A 8 -5.59 9.73 -4.11
C THR A 8 -6.53 10.62 -3.32
N ASN A 9 -6.35 11.94 -3.38
CA ASN A 9 -7.21 12.92 -2.69
C ASN A 9 -7.42 12.62 -1.19
N GLY A 10 -6.36 12.17 -0.49
CA GLY A 10 -6.39 11.84 0.94
C GLY A 10 -7.03 10.49 1.28
N LYS A 11 -7.46 9.70 0.29
CA LYS A 11 -7.97 8.34 0.45
C LYS A 11 -6.93 7.28 0.14
N VAL A 12 -7.03 6.14 0.80
CA VAL A 12 -6.23 4.96 0.43
C VAL A 12 -6.74 4.42 -0.89
N ASP A 13 -5.81 4.12 -1.80
CA ASP A 13 -6.12 3.65 -3.15
C ASP A 13 -5.47 2.28 -3.45
N GLY A 14 -5.66 1.76 -4.66
CA GLY A 14 -4.93 0.62 -5.18
C GLY A 14 -3.48 0.98 -5.50
N PRO A 15 -2.52 0.04 -5.38
CA PRO A 15 -1.11 0.30 -5.67
C PRO A 15 -0.88 0.69 -7.15
N GLY A 16 -1.76 0.27 -8.06
CA GLY A 16 -1.69 0.61 -9.48
C GLY A 16 -2.21 2.01 -9.84
N GLU A 17 -3.19 2.51 -9.08
CA GLU A 17 -3.98 3.70 -9.46
C GLU A 17 -3.69 4.94 -8.60
N GLY A 18 -3.23 4.75 -7.36
CA GLY A 18 -2.96 5.87 -6.45
C GLY A 18 -2.04 6.92 -7.07
N LEU A 19 -2.36 8.20 -6.90
CA LEU A 19 -1.59 9.30 -7.51
C LEU A 19 -0.21 9.46 -6.87
N GLU A 20 -0.15 9.31 -5.55
CA GLU A 20 1.03 9.54 -4.74
C GLU A 20 1.26 8.36 -3.80
N VAL A 21 2.51 8.16 -3.38
CA VAL A 21 2.83 7.23 -2.30
C VAL A 21 3.28 8.03 -1.09
N HIS A 22 2.62 7.81 0.03
CA HIS A 22 2.97 8.40 1.31
C HIS A 22 3.65 7.35 2.18
N ILE A 23 4.77 7.70 2.78
CA ILE A 23 5.43 6.86 3.79
C ILE A 23 5.28 7.50 5.15
N TYR A 24 4.70 6.74 6.06
CA TYR A 24 4.55 7.09 7.46
C TYR A 24 5.50 6.28 8.32
N GLU A 25 6.10 6.92 9.31
CA GLU A 25 6.74 6.26 10.43
C GLU A 25 5.75 6.24 11.60
N ILE A 26 5.47 5.03 12.10
CA ILE A 26 4.66 4.78 13.29
C ILE A 26 5.60 4.47 14.45
N LYS A 27 5.53 5.29 15.50
CA LYS A 27 6.31 5.17 16.73
C LYS A 27 5.47 5.66 17.91
N ASP A 28 5.50 4.94 19.03
CA ASP A 28 4.82 5.30 20.28
C ASP A 28 3.32 5.62 20.11
N GLY A 29 2.64 4.91 19.19
CA GLY A 29 1.21 5.10 18.92
C GLY A 29 0.88 6.28 18.02
N GLU A 30 1.87 6.97 17.46
CA GLU A 30 1.68 8.10 16.56
C GLU A 30 2.22 7.80 15.16
N ALA A 31 1.53 8.32 14.13
CA ALA A 31 1.97 8.22 12.74
C ALA A 31 2.44 9.58 12.22
N ARG A 32 3.67 9.62 11.70
CA ARG A 32 4.28 10.83 11.10
C ARG A 32 4.59 10.59 9.63
N LEU A 33 4.14 11.48 8.75
CA LEU A 33 4.54 11.46 7.34
C LEU A 33 6.04 11.81 7.24
N ILE A 34 6.84 10.91 6.68
CA ILE A 34 8.30 11.09 6.52
C ILE A 34 8.73 11.25 5.06
N GLU A 35 7.93 10.75 4.11
CA GLU A 35 8.20 10.89 2.68
C GLU A 35 6.90 10.89 1.88
N LYS A 36 6.90 11.63 0.77
CA LYS A 36 5.82 11.66 -0.20
C LYS A 36 6.42 11.77 -1.60
N TYR A 37 5.95 10.96 -2.55
CA TYR A 37 6.42 10.97 -3.93
C TYR A 37 5.33 10.56 -4.92
N GLU A 38 5.48 10.95 -6.19
CA GLU A 38 4.61 10.52 -7.29
C GLU A 38 4.65 8.99 -7.44
N ASN A 39 3.50 8.34 -7.60
CA ASN A 39 3.46 6.89 -7.74
C ASN A 39 4.08 6.45 -9.08
N PRO A 40 5.16 5.64 -9.08
CA PRO A 40 5.78 5.14 -10.31
C PRO A 40 4.84 4.31 -11.18
N ALA A 41 3.76 3.77 -10.60
CA ALA A 41 2.70 3.07 -11.32
C ALA A 41 2.02 3.93 -12.39
N LEU A 42 2.00 5.26 -12.24
CA LEU A 42 1.40 6.18 -13.21
C LEU A 42 2.18 6.24 -14.54
N ARG A 43 3.46 5.85 -14.51
CA ARG A 43 4.35 5.85 -15.68
C ARG A 43 4.57 4.45 -16.26
N ALA A 44 4.04 3.42 -15.62
CA ALA A 44 4.20 2.03 -16.05
C ALA A 44 3.08 1.64 -17.03
N THR A 45 3.46 1.02 -18.14
CA THR A 45 2.53 0.52 -19.16
C THR A 45 1.91 -0.83 -18.80
N ALA A 46 2.56 -1.60 -17.93
CA ALA A 46 2.09 -2.89 -17.45
C ALA A 46 2.53 -3.12 -16.00
N ALA A 47 1.86 -4.06 -15.31
CA ALA A 47 2.16 -4.42 -13.93
C ALA A 47 2.28 -3.20 -12.99
N ARG A 48 1.42 -2.19 -13.19
CA ARG A 48 1.45 -0.88 -12.50
C ARG A 48 1.63 -1.02 -10.99
N GLY A 49 0.82 -1.86 -10.33
CA GLY A 49 0.92 -2.11 -8.89
C GLY A 49 2.28 -2.67 -8.44
N ILE A 50 2.96 -3.48 -9.26
CA ILE A 50 4.31 -3.99 -8.94
C ILE A 50 5.34 -2.87 -8.86
N HIS A 51 5.24 -1.86 -9.73
CA HIS A 51 6.17 -0.73 -9.72
C HIS A 51 6.04 0.09 -8.44
N MET A 52 4.80 0.38 -8.01
CA MET A 52 4.55 1.04 -6.73
C MET A 52 5.12 0.22 -5.56
N LEU A 53 4.77 -1.06 -5.50
CA LEU A 53 5.17 -1.94 -4.40
C LEU A 53 6.70 -2.12 -4.32
N LYS A 54 7.40 -2.24 -5.46
CA LYS A 54 8.87 -2.24 -5.49
C LYS A 54 9.44 -0.93 -4.94
N SER A 55 8.90 0.21 -5.36
CA SER A 55 9.37 1.52 -4.89
C SER A 55 9.20 1.71 -3.38
N ALA A 56 8.20 1.06 -2.78
CA ALA A 56 8.02 1.01 -1.33
C ALA A 56 9.03 0.06 -0.65
N LEU A 57 9.27 -1.13 -1.22
CA LEU A 57 10.29 -2.07 -0.71
C LEU A 57 11.70 -1.45 -0.72
N ASP A 58 12.06 -0.74 -1.80
CA ASP A 58 13.36 -0.07 -1.94
C ASP A 58 13.60 1.00 -0.86
N ARG A 59 12.51 1.51 -0.26
CA ARG A 59 12.52 2.47 0.86
C ARG A 59 12.49 1.82 2.24
N GLY A 60 12.55 0.48 2.30
CA GLY A 60 12.63 -0.28 3.54
C GLY A 60 11.38 -0.20 4.40
N VAL A 61 10.18 -0.13 3.79
CA VAL A 61 8.93 -0.18 4.56
C VAL A 61 8.73 -1.56 5.19
N ASN A 62 8.05 -1.62 6.33
CA ASN A 62 7.71 -2.86 7.02
C ASN A 62 6.30 -3.36 6.64
N ALA A 63 5.45 -2.46 6.16
CA ALA A 63 4.09 -2.76 5.77
C ALA A 63 3.62 -1.86 4.61
N VAL A 64 2.59 -2.32 3.92
CA VAL A 64 1.81 -1.51 2.98
C VAL A 64 0.34 -1.52 3.42
N ILE A 65 -0.33 -0.37 3.31
CA ILE A 65 -1.78 -0.27 3.45
C ILE A 65 -2.33 0.08 2.08
N VAL A 66 -3.26 -0.72 1.56
CA VAL A 66 -3.82 -0.57 0.21
C VAL A 66 -5.32 -0.78 0.24
N ALA A 67 -6.04 -0.20 -0.72
CA ALA A 67 -7.47 -0.47 -0.89
C ALA A 67 -7.70 -1.89 -1.44
N GLU A 68 -6.82 -2.32 -2.33
CA GLU A 68 -6.87 -3.63 -2.98
C GLU A 68 -5.46 -4.14 -3.29
N ILE A 69 -5.34 -5.45 -3.54
CA ILE A 69 -4.09 -6.04 -4.02
C ILE A 69 -4.33 -7.29 -4.87
N GLY A 70 -3.74 -7.30 -6.06
CA GLY A 70 -3.80 -8.45 -6.97
C GLY A 70 -2.76 -9.54 -6.67
N PRO A 71 -2.90 -10.72 -7.30
CA PRO A 71 -2.00 -11.86 -7.07
C PRO A 71 -0.52 -11.57 -7.30
N PRO A 72 -0.11 -10.78 -8.33
CA PRO A 72 1.29 -10.39 -8.50
C PRO A 72 1.84 -9.61 -7.30
N GLY A 73 1.05 -8.68 -6.75
CA GLY A 73 1.46 -7.85 -5.61
C GLY A 73 1.66 -8.69 -4.35
N VAL A 74 0.72 -9.58 -4.05
CA VAL A 74 0.83 -10.52 -2.92
C VAL A 74 2.08 -11.39 -3.05
N ARG A 75 2.33 -11.97 -4.23
CA ARG A 75 3.54 -12.78 -4.48
C ARG A 75 4.83 -11.99 -4.28
N LEU A 76 4.86 -10.72 -4.68
CA LEU A 76 6.04 -9.86 -4.53
C LEU A 76 6.37 -9.59 -3.06
N LEU A 77 5.33 -9.34 -2.24
CA LEU A 77 5.46 -8.90 -0.85
C LEU A 77 5.55 -10.06 0.16
N LYS A 78 5.12 -11.27 -0.23
CA LYS A 78 5.09 -12.45 0.63
C LYS A 78 6.43 -12.67 1.33
N GLY A 79 6.39 -12.71 2.67
CA GLY A 79 7.56 -12.92 3.53
C GLY A 79 8.51 -11.72 3.65
N LYS A 80 8.19 -10.57 3.04
CA LYS A 80 9.03 -9.36 3.08
C LYS A 80 8.41 -8.25 3.92
N VAL A 81 7.12 -7.97 3.71
CA VAL A 81 6.38 -6.91 4.40
C VAL A 81 4.94 -7.37 4.66
N LYS A 82 4.29 -6.73 5.63
CA LYS A 82 2.87 -6.95 5.92
C LYS A 82 1.99 -6.21 4.91
N ILE A 83 0.80 -6.75 4.65
CA ILE A 83 -0.17 -6.18 3.72
C ILE A 83 -1.46 -5.95 4.51
N TYR A 84 -1.96 -4.73 4.49
CA TYR A 84 -3.18 -4.35 5.19
C TYR A 84 -4.22 -3.75 4.24
N LEU A 85 -5.49 -4.11 4.43
CA LEU A 85 -6.60 -3.70 3.57
C LEU A 85 -7.42 -2.56 4.19
N ALA A 86 -7.49 -1.42 3.49
CA ALA A 86 -8.18 -0.20 3.91
C ALA A 86 -9.13 0.33 2.82
N GLU A 87 -9.85 -0.58 2.15
CA GLU A 87 -10.83 -0.21 1.13
C GLU A 87 -11.82 0.84 1.64
N GLY A 88 -11.99 1.94 0.89
CA GLY A 88 -12.93 3.01 1.21
C GLY A 88 -12.51 3.96 2.34
N LEU A 89 -11.38 3.72 3.02
CA LEU A 89 -10.91 4.55 4.13
C LEU A 89 -10.08 5.74 3.68
N ASN A 90 -10.12 6.82 4.47
CA ASN A 90 -9.11 7.88 4.34
C ASN A 90 -7.80 7.50 5.05
N VAL A 91 -6.71 8.17 4.71
CA VAL A 91 -5.37 7.85 5.23
C VAL A 91 -5.31 7.95 6.77
N LYS A 92 -5.99 8.94 7.37
CA LYS A 92 -6.00 9.12 8.82
C LYS A 92 -6.74 7.97 9.51
N GLU A 93 -7.88 7.55 8.98
CA GLU A 93 -8.65 6.40 9.50
C GLU A 93 -7.86 5.11 9.39
N ALA A 94 -7.19 4.89 8.27
CA ALA A 94 -6.37 3.71 8.06
C ALA A 94 -5.18 3.66 9.04
N LEU A 95 -4.48 4.78 9.26
CA LEU A 95 -3.39 4.82 10.24
C LEU A 95 -3.89 4.57 11.67
N ASP A 96 -5.02 5.17 12.05
CA ASP A 96 -5.62 4.97 13.38
C ASP A 96 -6.02 3.51 13.62
N LYS A 97 -6.70 2.88 12.66
CA LYS A 97 -7.05 1.46 12.71
C LYS A 97 -5.82 0.55 12.75
N LEU A 98 -4.75 0.89 12.02
CA LEU A 98 -3.51 0.12 12.07
C LEU A 98 -2.87 0.21 13.47
N ILE A 99 -2.78 1.41 14.05
CA ILE A 99 -2.24 1.64 15.41
C ILE A 99 -3.03 0.86 16.46
N LYS A 100 -4.37 0.77 16.30
CA LYS A 100 -5.26 0.01 17.18
C LYS A 100 -5.27 -1.50 16.93
N GLY A 101 -4.62 -1.98 15.85
CA GLY A 101 -4.65 -3.39 15.47
C GLY A 101 -5.98 -3.87 14.86
N GLU A 102 -6.79 -2.93 14.35
CA GLU A 102 -8.12 -3.18 13.79
C GLU A 102 -8.12 -3.37 12.26
N LEU A 103 -6.97 -3.13 11.61
CA LEU A 103 -6.85 -3.24 10.16
C LEU A 103 -6.60 -4.69 9.75
N MET A 104 -7.35 -5.17 8.75
CA MET A 104 -7.23 -6.54 8.25
C MET A 104 -5.87 -6.75 7.59
N GLU A 105 -5.04 -7.62 8.16
CA GLU A 105 -3.82 -8.13 7.52
C GLU A 105 -4.21 -9.26 6.53
N THR A 106 -3.57 -9.30 5.36
CA THR A 106 -3.81 -10.34 4.35
C THR A 106 -2.53 -10.90 3.76
N ASP A 107 -2.53 -12.18 3.43
CA ASP A 107 -1.54 -12.85 2.57
C ASP A 107 -2.18 -13.37 1.26
N ARG A 108 -3.41 -12.92 0.95
CA ARG A 108 -4.23 -13.32 -0.19
C ARG A 108 -4.65 -12.11 -1.03
N PRO A 109 -4.82 -12.29 -2.36
CA PRO A 109 -5.29 -11.22 -3.23
C PRO A 109 -6.76 -10.88 -2.98
N THR A 110 -7.16 -9.63 -3.24
CA THR A 110 -8.55 -9.15 -3.12
C THR A 110 -9.33 -9.24 -4.43
N HIS A 111 -8.64 -9.39 -5.56
CA HIS A 111 -9.23 -9.57 -6.87
C HIS A 111 -8.47 -10.63 -7.67
N GLU A 112 -9.13 -11.23 -8.66
CA GLU A 112 -8.52 -12.27 -9.50
C GLU A 112 -7.60 -11.66 -10.57
N GLN A 113 -6.67 -12.48 -11.07
CA GLN A 113 -5.80 -12.10 -12.19
C GLN A 113 -6.58 -12.30 -13.48
N HIS A 114 -7.16 -11.25 -14.04
CA HIS A 114 -7.69 -11.29 -15.40
C HIS A 114 -6.50 -11.41 -16.37
N HIS A 115 -6.36 -12.58 -16.98
CA HIS A 115 -5.55 -12.75 -18.18
C HIS A 115 -6.44 -12.35 -19.36
N ASP A 116 -6.33 -11.10 -19.82
CA ASP A 116 -6.70 -10.81 -21.20
C ASP A 116 -5.63 -11.47 -22.08
N LEU A 117 -6.04 -12.57 -22.73
CA LEU A 117 -5.29 -13.31 -23.74
C LEU A 117 -5.28 -12.56 -25.07
#